data_AF-A0A4P2QTS4-F1
#
_entry.id   AF-A0A4P2QTS4-F1
#
_cell.length_a   1.000
_cell.length_b   1.000
_cell.length_c   1.000
_cell.angle_alpha   90.00
_cell.angle_beta   90.00
_cell.angle_gamma   90.00
#
_symmetry.space_group_name_H-M   'P 1'
#
loop_
_entity.id
_entity.type
_entity.pdbx_description
1 polymer ?
#
loop_
_entity_poly.entity_id
_entity_poly.type
_entity_poly.pdbx_seq_one_letter_code
_entity_poly.pdbx_strand_id
1 'polypeptide(L)'
;MLAATGLVCGAVALRSPTAVAVLEQEPSVAAHGPAPTAAPSGSSGRAGAPSPEPAPALDPAEPDAPAKAEPARAQASELERAQAEGIAALGALAQRYPEDPPVLRALALAQGRDKSYAAALATTKRLFEIAPEETGNDELKQLLLRIANGPPEVALTALDLMAKQMGSRGPDLLYEVVTAPRFGDWIRDNASKQLLDPGVRQVASPALIVADDLRRLTGCPTKALIARAREEGDVRALHYIKSLLTPQRCGARMRTCLKCGAVAKDLRATASVIEKRKKAAATPPVGSAAP
;
A
#
# COMPACT_ATOMS: atom_id res chain seq x y z
N MET A 1 -51.33 -24.78 8.13
CA MET A 1 -51.11 -24.33 6.75
C MET A 1 -51.82 -23.00 6.56
N LEU A 2 -51.09 -21.90 6.44
CA LEU A 2 -51.58 -20.62 5.92
C LEU A 2 -50.33 -19.80 5.54
N ALA A 3 -50.12 -19.65 4.24
CA ALA A 3 -48.99 -18.94 3.65
C ALA A 3 -49.39 -17.48 3.41
N ALA A 4 -48.59 -16.54 3.92
CA ALA A 4 -48.77 -15.11 3.69
C ALA A 4 -47.69 -14.61 2.72
N THR A 5 -48.08 -14.44 1.46
CA THR A 5 -47.26 -13.87 0.38
C THR A 5 -47.38 -12.35 0.42
N GLY A 6 -46.34 -11.67 0.92
CA GLY A 6 -46.24 -10.21 0.88
C GLY A 6 -45.63 -9.74 -0.44
N LEU A 7 -46.44 -9.11 -1.29
CA LEU A 7 -46.05 -8.46 -2.54
C LEU A 7 -45.52 -7.04 -2.20
N VAL A 8 -44.23 -6.78 -2.42
CA VAL A 8 -43.63 -5.45 -2.25
C VAL A 8 -43.52 -4.78 -3.62
N CYS A 9 -44.40 -3.82 -3.89
CA CYS A 9 -44.29 -2.90 -5.02
C CYS A 9 -43.21 -1.85 -4.72
N GLY A 10 -42.04 -1.96 -5.34
CA GLY A 10 -41.00 -0.94 -5.33
C GLY A 10 -41.26 0.12 -6.39
N ALA A 11 -41.40 1.37 -5.96
CA ALA A 11 -41.55 2.54 -6.81
C ALA A 11 -40.29 2.79 -7.66
N VAL A 12 -40.45 2.81 -8.98
CA VAL A 12 -39.43 3.22 -9.95
C VAL A 12 -39.40 4.75 -9.98
N ALA A 13 -38.35 5.34 -9.41
CA ALA A 13 -38.08 6.76 -9.56
C ALA A 13 -37.56 7.03 -10.99
N LEU A 14 -38.39 7.71 -11.78
CA LEU A 14 -38.06 8.24 -13.10
C LEU A 14 -36.90 9.23 -12.99
N ARG A 15 -35.74 8.88 -13.55
CA ARG A 15 -34.64 9.83 -13.80
C ARG A 15 -34.99 10.67 -15.03
N SER A 16 -34.88 11.98 -14.88
CA SER A 16 -35.08 12.99 -15.92
C SER A 16 -33.99 12.91 -17.01
N PRO A 17 -34.35 12.95 -18.31
CA PRO A 17 -33.41 12.81 -19.44
C PRO A 17 -32.65 14.08 -19.83
N THR A 18 -32.73 15.18 -19.08
CA THR A 18 -32.18 16.49 -19.49
C THR A 18 -30.76 16.82 -19.00
N ALA A 19 -30.04 15.87 -18.40
CA ALA A 19 -28.66 16.08 -17.94
C ALA A 19 -27.57 15.57 -18.92
N VAL A 20 -27.93 15.20 -20.15
CA VAL A 20 -27.00 14.72 -21.18
C VAL A 20 -26.92 15.73 -22.32
N ALA A 21 -26.24 16.86 -22.11
CA ALA A 21 -26.04 17.85 -23.19
C ALA A 21 -24.85 18.82 -23.04
N VAL A 22 -23.90 18.64 -22.10
CA VAL A 22 -22.86 19.68 -21.86
C VAL A 22 -21.46 19.11 -21.60
N LEU A 23 -21.01 18.10 -22.35
CA LEU A 23 -19.58 17.69 -22.32
C LEU A 23 -19.05 17.19 -23.67
N GLU A 24 -19.47 17.80 -24.79
CA GLU A 24 -18.73 17.72 -26.05
C GLU A 24 -18.26 19.12 -26.44
N GLN A 25 -17.08 19.50 -25.95
CA GLN A 25 -16.32 20.61 -26.53
C GLN A 25 -14.84 20.30 -26.42
N GLU A 26 -14.36 19.49 -27.37
CA GLU A 26 -12.94 19.33 -27.67
C GLU A 26 -12.44 20.54 -28.46
N PRO A 27 -11.39 21.23 -28.01
CA PRO A 27 -10.51 21.94 -28.91
C PRO A 27 -9.37 21.02 -29.35
N SER A 28 -9.49 20.56 -30.59
CA SER A 28 -8.39 20.13 -31.44
C SER A 28 -7.30 21.20 -31.46
N VAL A 29 -6.12 20.89 -30.91
CA VAL A 29 -4.92 21.71 -31.07
C VAL A 29 -3.79 20.86 -31.62
N ALA A 30 -3.59 21.07 -32.91
CA ALA A 30 -2.36 21.05 -33.70
C ALA A 30 -1.10 20.40 -33.11
N ALA A 31 -0.59 19.47 -33.92
CA ALA A 31 0.78 18.97 -33.97
C ALA A 31 1.86 20.06 -33.85
N HIS A 32 2.93 19.77 -33.10
CA HIS A 32 4.30 20.26 -33.34
C HIS A 32 5.30 19.25 -32.77
N GLY A 33 6.03 18.55 -33.66
CA GLY A 33 7.30 17.91 -33.31
C GLY A 33 8.41 18.96 -33.17
N PRO A 34 9.52 18.64 -32.50
CA PRO A 34 10.66 18.13 -33.28
C PRO A 34 11.50 17.04 -32.60
N ALA A 35 12.31 16.40 -33.45
CA ALA A 35 13.26 15.33 -33.17
C ALA A 35 14.37 15.69 -32.16
N PRO A 36 14.98 14.69 -31.49
CA PRO A 36 16.33 14.81 -30.95
C PRO A 36 17.35 14.13 -31.86
N THR A 37 18.32 14.95 -32.24
CA THR A 37 19.59 14.70 -32.94
C THR A 37 20.44 13.62 -32.26
N ALA A 38 21.13 12.85 -33.10
CA ALA A 38 22.08 11.81 -32.72
C ALA A 38 23.51 12.33 -32.45
N ALA A 39 24.20 11.61 -31.54
CA ALA A 39 25.66 11.35 -31.46
C ALA A 39 26.60 12.49 -30.99
N PRO A 40 27.88 12.24 -30.60
CA PRO A 40 28.64 10.96 -30.50
C PRO A 40 29.47 10.77 -29.20
N SER A 41 30.17 9.63 -29.16
CA SER A 41 31.29 9.20 -28.31
C SER A 41 32.27 10.27 -27.81
N GLY A 42 32.86 10.04 -26.63
CA GLY A 42 34.12 10.67 -26.24
C GLY A 42 34.76 10.14 -24.95
N SER A 43 35.96 9.55 -25.09
CA SER A 43 37.15 9.73 -24.22
C SER A 43 37.09 9.13 -22.80
N SER A 44 37.73 7.99 -22.56
CA SER A 44 39.17 7.84 -22.26
C SER A 44 39.62 8.48 -20.93
N GLY A 45 39.87 7.60 -19.97
CA GLY A 45 41.09 7.51 -19.16
C GLY A 45 41.64 8.77 -18.49
N ARG A 46 41.63 8.77 -17.14
CA ARG A 46 42.74 9.30 -16.37
C ARG A 46 42.91 8.56 -15.04
N ALA A 47 43.95 7.73 -14.98
CA ALA A 47 44.57 7.31 -13.75
C ALA A 47 45.19 8.55 -13.09
N GLY A 48 44.68 8.93 -11.92
CA GLY A 48 45.22 9.98 -11.07
C GLY A 48 45.82 9.34 -9.82
N ALA A 49 47.12 9.53 -9.65
CA ALA A 49 47.90 9.11 -8.49
C ALA A 49 47.42 9.80 -7.18
N PRO A 50 47.67 9.20 -6.01
CA PRO A 50 47.33 9.77 -4.71
C PRO A 50 48.22 10.98 -4.38
N SER A 51 47.58 12.13 -4.14
CA SER A 51 48.24 13.34 -3.63
C SER A 51 48.28 13.30 -2.09
N PRO A 52 49.36 13.78 -1.46
CA PRO A 52 49.59 13.68 -0.02
C PRO A 52 48.66 14.57 0.81
N GLU A 53 48.24 13.98 1.92
CA GLU A 53 47.35 14.49 2.97
C GLU A 53 47.92 15.75 3.65
N PRO A 54 47.24 16.91 3.58
CA PRO A 54 47.60 18.11 4.33
C PRO A 54 47.12 18.00 5.79
N ALA A 55 47.99 18.43 6.70
CA ALA A 55 47.75 18.51 8.14
C ALA A 55 46.46 19.28 8.51
N PRO A 56 45.80 18.91 9.63
CA PRO A 56 44.54 19.51 10.05
C PRO A 56 44.77 20.97 10.50
N ALA A 57 44.25 21.91 9.70
CA ALA A 57 44.05 23.28 10.15
C ALA A 57 42.86 23.30 11.11
N LEU A 58 43.07 23.89 12.29
CA LEU A 58 42.04 24.13 13.29
C LEU A 58 41.06 25.16 12.73
N ASP A 59 39.90 24.69 12.28
CA ASP A 59 38.81 25.56 11.84
C ASP A 59 38.29 26.41 13.02
N PRO A 60 38.07 27.73 12.82
CA PRO A 60 37.42 28.59 13.79
C PRO A 60 36.01 28.09 14.10
N ALA A 61 35.66 28.01 15.38
CA ALA A 61 34.34 27.65 15.86
C ALA A 61 33.25 28.46 15.12
N GLU A 62 32.48 27.75 14.29
CA GLU A 62 31.30 28.31 13.65
C GLU A 62 30.31 28.78 14.74
N PRO A 63 29.70 29.96 14.58
CA PRO A 63 28.67 30.45 15.48
C PRO A 63 27.49 29.47 15.50
N ASP A 64 27.13 28.99 16.69
CA ASP A 64 25.96 28.15 16.95
C ASP A 64 24.74 28.67 16.17
N ALA A 65 24.36 27.95 15.12
CA ALA A 65 23.15 28.21 14.38
C ALA A 65 21.95 28.11 15.34
N PRO A 66 21.02 29.09 15.34
CA PRO A 66 19.90 29.09 16.26
C PRO A 66 19.12 27.77 16.12
N ALA A 67 19.06 27.01 17.21
CA ALA A 67 18.32 25.77 17.28
C ALA A 67 16.90 25.99 16.74
N LYS A 68 16.52 25.26 15.68
CA LYS A 68 15.16 25.25 15.15
C LYS A 68 14.21 25.01 16.33
N ALA A 69 13.38 26.01 16.63
CA ALA A 69 12.36 25.90 17.66
C ALA A 69 11.56 24.62 17.40
N GLU A 70 11.59 23.68 18.36
CA GLU A 70 10.79 22.46 18.25
C GLU A 70 9.33 22.85 18.08
N PRO A 71 8.59 22.22 17.15
CA PRO A 71 7.18 22.52 16.95
C PRO A 71 6.44 22.36 18.27
N ALA A 72 5.52 23.29 18.57
CA ALA A 72 4.74 23.26 19.79
C ALA A 72 3.95 21.93 19.86
N ARG A 73 4.31 21.07 20.80
CA ARG A 73 3.64 19.79 21.06
C ARG A 73 2.70 19.92 22.26
N ALA A 74 1.60 19.19 22.23
CA ALA A 74 0.71 19.07 23.38
C ALA A 74 1.40 18.28 24.50
N GLN A 75 1.11 18.63 25.76
CA GLN A 75 1.60 17.82 26.88
C GLN A 75 0.87 16.48 26.93
N ALA A 76 1.55 15.43 27.38
CA ALA A 76 0.95 14.09 27.49
C ALA A 76 -0.34 14.08 28.34
N SER A 77 -0.34 14.83 29.45
CA SER A 77 -1.50 14.97 30.34
C SER A 77 -2.68 15.68 29.68
N GLU A 78 -2.44 16.64 28.79
CA GLU A 78 -3.49 17.33 28.04
C GLU A 78 -4.13 16.41 27.01
N LEU A 79 -3.31 15.60 26.32
CA LEU A 79 -3.77 14.60 25.36
C LEU A 79 -4.60 13.51 26.05
N GLU A 80 -4.13 12.98 27.18
CA GLU A 80 -4.87 11.97 27.97
C GLU A 80 -6.24 12.50 28.43
N ARG A 81 -6.28 13.74 28.94
CA ARG A 81 -7.54 14.39 29.33
C ARG A 81 -8.47 14.56 28.12
N ALA A 82 -7.96 15.03 26.99
CA ALA A 82 -8.77 15.19 25.78
C ALA A 82 -9.30 13.84 25.26
N GLN A 83 -8.50 12.77 25.33
CA GLN A 83 -8.94 11.41 24.98
C GLN A 83 -10.07 10.92 25.89
N ALA A 84 -10.00 11.19 27.19
CA ALA A 84 -11.04 10.84 28.15
C ALA A 84 -12.34 11.63 27.94
N GLU A 85 -12.24 12.90 27.55
CA GLU A 85 -13.38 13.78 27.25
C GLU A 85 -14.03 13.48 25.88
N GLY A 86 -13.27 12.95 24.92
CA GLY A 86 -13.77 12.45 23.64
C GLY A 86 -13.44 13.32 22.42
N ILE A 87 -14.17 13.11 21.32
CA ILE A 87 -13.84 13.67 19.99
C ILE A 87 -13.86 15.20 19.98
N ALA A 88 -14.79 15.83 20.69
CA ALA A 88 -14.88 17.30 20.74
C ALA A 88 -13.64 17.92 21.40
N ALA A 89 -13.18 17.36 22.52
CA ALA A 89 -11.97 17.81 23.21
C ALA A 89 -10.71 17.55 22.37
N LEU A 90 -10.61 16.38 21.73
CA LEU A 90 -9.53 16.07 20.78
C LEU A 90 -9.52 17.03 19.57
N GLY A 91 -10.69 17.42 19.07
CA GLY A 91 -10.83 18.40 18.00
C GLY A 91 -10.34 19.79 18.41
N ALA A 92 -10.69 20.24 19.62
CA ALA A 92 -10.19 21.51 20.17
C ALA A 92 -8.65 21.47 20.38
N LEU A 93 -8.12 20.33 20.83
CA LEU A 93 -6.69 20.13 20.98
C LEU A 93 -5.97 20.15 19.62
N ALA A 94 -6.53 19.50 18.61
CA ALA A 94 -5.99 19.51 17.24
C ALA A 94 -6.01 20.88 16.57
N GLN A 95 -6.94 21.77 16.97
CA GLN A 95 -6.92 23.17 16.51
C GLN A 95 -5.80 23.97 17.15
N ARG A 96 -5.47 23.69 18.42
CA ARG A 96 -4.34 24.32 19.13
C ARG A 96 -2.99 23.77 18.69
N TYR A 97 -2.93 22.48 18.37
CA TYR A 97 -1.73 21.75 17.96
C TYR A 97 -1.94 21.09 16.58
N PRO A 98 -2.05 21.88 15.51
CA PRO A 98 -2.38 21.40 14.16
C PRO A 98 -1.33 20.48 13.52
N GLU A 99 -0.12 20.49 14.03
CA GLU A 99 1.04 19.76 13.49
C GLU A 99 1.54 18.66 14.43
N ASP A 100 0.84 18.38 15.54
CA ASP A 100 1.27 17.39 16.52
C ASP A 100 0.76 15.98 16.17
N PRO A 101 1.63 15.04 15.72
CA PRO A 101 1.20 13.75 15.20
C PRO A 101 0.40 12.89 16.20
N PRO A 102 0.79 12.77 17.49
CA PRO A 102 0.00 12.09 18.52
C PRO A 102 -1.44 12.60 18.66
N VAL A 103 -1.65 13.92 18.57
CA VAL A 103 -3.00 14.53 18.69
C VAL A 103 -3.85 14.16 17.48
N LEU A 104 -3.31 14.33 16.27
CA LEU A 104 -4.01 13.98 15.03
C LEU A 104 -4.32 12.47 14.96
N ARG A 105 -3.39 11.62 15.40
CA ARG A 105 -3.60 10.17 15.48
C ARG A 105 -4.74 9.82 16.44
N ALA A 106 -4.72 10.37 17.65
CA ALA A 106 -5.77 10.13 18.64
C ALA A 106 -7.15 10.57 18.12
N LEU A 107 -7.21 11.73 17.46
CA LEU A 107 -8.44 12.25 16.84
C LEU A 107 -8.94 11.34 15.72
N ALA A 108 -8.09 10.92 14.79
CA ALA A 108 -8.47 10.03 13.69
C ALA A 108 -9.02 8.69 14.19
N LEU A 109 -8.37 8.09 15.20
CA LEU A 109 -8.83 6.85 15.81
C LEU A 109 -10.16 7.01 16.54
N ALA A 110 -10.35 8.12 17.27
CA ALA A 110 -11.60 8.42 17.96
C ALA A 110 -12.76 8.59 16.97
N GLN A 111 -12.57 9.38 15.90
CA GLN A 111 -13.53 9.54 14.81
C GLN A 111 -13.85 8.20 14.13
N GLY A 112 -12.84 7.34 13.95
CA GLY A 112 -13.01 6.00 13.41
C GLY A 112 -13.85 5.06 14.28
N ARG A 113 -13.79 5.21 15.62
CA ARG A 113 -14.63 4.46 16.56
C ARG A 113 -16.09 4.93 16.53
N ASP A 114 -16.28 6.23 16.35
CA ASP A 114 -17.59 6.88 16.20
C ASP A 114 -18.21 6.71 14.80
N LYS A 115 -17.52 6.00 13.88
CA LYS A 115 -17.94 5.81 12.47
C LYS A 115 -18.04 7.12 11.68
N SER A 116 -17.42 8.18 12.17
CA SER A 116 -17.21 9.46 11.48
C SER A 116 -16.09 9.33 10.43
N TYR A 117 -16.24 8.39 9.50
CA TYR A 117 -15.17 7.92 8.61
C TYR A 117 -14.60 8.99 7.67
N ALA A 118 -15.44 9.89 7.16
CA ALA A 118 -14.98 10.98 6.30
C ALA A 118 -14.01 11.91 7.06
N ALA A 119 -14.35 12.26 8.31
CA ALA A 119 -13.49 13.05 9.18
C ALA A 119 -12.21 12.29 9.53
N ALA A 120 -12.33 11.00 9.87
CA ALA A 120 -11.19 10.14 10.17
C ALA A 120 -10.19 10.06 8.99
N LEU A 121 -10.68 9.92 7.75
CA LEU A 121 -9.84 9.91 6.55
C LEU A 121 -9.15 11.26 6.32
N ALA A 122 -9.86 12.38 6.50
CA ALA A 122 -9.27 13.71 6.35
C ALA A 122 -8.16 13.97 7.39
N THR A 123 -8.40 13.61 8.66
CA THR A 123 -7.39 13.71 9.72
C THR A 123 -6.21 12.77 9.47
N THR A 124 -6.46 11.53 9.02
CA THR A 124 -5.40 10.56 8.69
C THR A 124 -4.54 11.03 7.51
N LYS A 125 -5.15 11.62 6.47
CA LYS A 125 -4.43 12.20 5.34
C LYS A 125 -3.47 13.30 5.81
N ARG A 126 -3.97 14.25 6.59
CA ARG A 126 -3.16 15.33 7.17
C ARG A 126 -2.03 14.79 8.03
N LEU A 127 -2.31 13.76 8.83
CA LEU A 127 -1.30 13.10 9.65
C LEU A 127 -0.17 12.52 8.79
N PHE A 128 -0.47 11.84 7.68
CA PHE A 128 0.57 11.28 6.80
C PHE A 128 1.38 12.34 6.05
N GLU A 129 0.78 13.50 5.75
CA GLU A 129 1.49 14.63 5.14
C GLU A 129 2.53 15.24 6.09
N ILE A 130 2.25 15.25 7.41
CA ILE A 130 3.12 15.86 8.43
C ILE A 130 4.10 14.83 9.02
N ALA A 131 3.65 13.58 9.20
CA ALA A 131 4.40 12.49 9.82
C ALA A 131 4.32 11.21 8.94
N PRO A 132 5.11 11.13 7.85
CA PRO A 132 5.10 9.97 6.94
C PRO A 132 5.44 8.63 7.64
N GLU A 133 6.15 8.66 8.76
CA GLU A 133 6.45 7.51 9.59
C GLU A 133 5.19 6.81 10.14
N GLU A 134 4.11 7.58 10.40
CA GLU A 134 2.82 7.08 10.90
C GLU A 134 2.06 6.23 9.88
N THR A 135 2.45 6.23 8.60
CA THR A 135 1.93 5.28 7.60
C THR A 135 2.18 3.82 8.00
N GLY A 136 3.10 3.59 8.93
CA GLY A 136 3.48 2.28 9.48
C GLY A 136 2.71 1.88 10.73
N ASN A 137 1.88 2.76 11.27
CA ASN A 137 1.15 2.53 12.51
C ASN A 137 0.05 1.49 12.32
N ASP A 138 0.06 0.43 13.12
CA ASP A 138 -0.88 -0.68 12.97
C ASP A 138 -2.33 -0.30 13.30
N GLU A 139 -2.56 0.64 14.22
CA GLU A 139 -3.91 1.11 14.55
C GLU A 139 -4.52 1.88 13.38
N LEU A 140 -3.72 2.70 12.70
CA LEU A 140 -4.15 3.44 11.50
C LEU A 140 -4.38 2.50 10.31
N LYS A 141 -3.54 1.47 10.13
CA LYS A 141 -3.80 0.43 9.11
C LYS A 141 -5.14 -0.26 9.37
N GLN A 142 -5.40 -0.69 10.60
CA GLN A 142 -6.66 -1.34 10.96
C GLN A 142 -7.86 -0.39 10.80
N LEU A 143 -7.69 0.89 11.09
CA LEU A 143 -8.69 1.92 10.80
C LEU A 143 -9.00 1.98 9.30
N LEU A 144 -8.00 2.11 8.43
CA LEU A 144 -8.19 2.20 6.98
C LEU A 144 -8.83 0.93 6.40
N LEU A 145 -8.42 -0.24 6.86
CA LEU A 145 -9.02 -1.52 6.45
C LEU A 145 -10.48 -1.63 6.89
N ARG A 146 -10.82 -1.11 8.08
CA ARG A 146 -12.22 -1.03 8.54
C ARG A 146 -13.04 -0.09 7.68
N ILE A 147 -12.51 1.08 7.33
CA ILE A 147 -13.19 2.08 6.47
C ILE A 147 -13.37 1.53 5.06
N ALA A 148 -12.37 0.82 4.52
CA ALA A 148 -12.46 0.16 3.21
C ALA A 148 -13.55 -0.92 3.17
N ASN A 149 -13.91 -1.51 4.31
CA ASN A 149 -15.04 -2.45 4.42
C ASN A 149 -16.38 -1.77 4.75
N GLY A 150 -16.42 -0.43 4.74
CA GLY A 150 -17.59 0.37 5.05
C GLY A 150 -18.44 0.74 3.82
N PRO A 151 -19.22 1.84 3.89
CA PRO A 151 -19.99 2.35 2.76
C PRO A 151 -19.13 2.64 1.52
N PRO A 152 -19.65 2.42 0.29
CA PRO A 152 -18.88 2.53 -0.95
C PRO A 152 -18.10 3.84 -1.12
N GLU A 153 -18.69 4.97 -0.74
CA GLU A 153 -18.15 6.32 -0.95
C GLU A 153 -16.87 6.54 -0.11
N VAL A 154 -16.91 6.15 1.16
CA VAL A 154 -15.76 6.26 2.06
C VAL A 154 -14.73 5.17 1.78
N ALA A 155 -15.17 4.00 1.31
CA ALA A 155 -14.28 2.89 0.98
C ALA A 155 -13.34 3.25 -0.19
N LEU A 156 -13.85 3.87 -1.25
CA LEU A 156 -13.00 4.33 -2.37
C LEU A 156 -11.99 5.40 -1.93
N THR A 157 -12.41 6.30 -1.04
CA THR A 157 -11.50 7.32 -0.48
C THR A 157 -10.40 6.68 0.36
N ALA A 158 -10.70 5.63 1.11
CA ALA A 158 -9.70 4.86 1.85
C ALA A 158 -8.71 4.15 0.91
N LEU A 159 -9.19 3.53 -0.18
CA LEU A 159 -8.33 2.92 -1.20
C LEU A 159 -7.41 3.94 -1.88
N ASP A 160 -7.93 5.13 -2.20
CA ASP A 160 -7.14 6.22 -2.78
C ASP A 160 -6.04 6.69 -1.83
N LEU A 161 -6.37 6.81 -0.53
CA LEU A 161 -5.41 7.18 0.49
C LEU A 161 -4.30 6.12 0.65
N MET A 162 -4.66 4.83 0.64
CA MET A 162 -3.70 3.73 0.63
C MET A 162 -2.80 3.80 -0.61
N ALA A 163 -3.37 4.00 -1.79
CA ALA A 163 -2.62 4.03 -3.05
C ALA A 163 -1.61 5.19 -3.12
N LYS A 164 -1.97 6.38 -2.62
CA LYS A 164 -1.19 7.61 -2.86
C LYS A 164 -0.36 8.09 -1.68
N GLN A 165 -0.82 7.92 -0.44
CA GLN A 165 -0.24 8.60 0.72
C GLN A 165 0.55 7.69 1.66
N MET A 166 0.54 6.37 1.44
CA MET A 166 1.21 5.40 2.32
C MET A 166 2.55 4.89 1.78
N GLY A 167 3.03 5.42 0.64
CA GLY A 167 4.26 4.97 -0.01
C GLY A 167 4.24 3.47 -0.29
N SER A 168 5.31 2.75 0.05
CA SER A 168 5.43 1.30 -0.19
C SER A 168 4.49 0.44 0.67
N ARG A 169 4.00 0.97 1.79
CA ARG A 169 3.06 0.28 2.69
C ARG A 169 1.64 0.25 2.12
N GLY A 170 1.28 1.25 1.34
CA GLY A 170 -0.02 1.38 0.68
C GLY A 170 -0.41 0.18 -0.17
N PRO A 171 0.43 -0.21 -1.16
CA PRO A 171 0.24 -1.41 -1.96
C PRO A 171 0.07 -2.69 -1.12
N ASP A 172 0.78 -2.82 0.00
CA ASP A 172 0.64 -3.99 0.88
C ASP A 172 -0.77 -4.05 1.51
N LEU A 173 -1.33 -2.92 1.94
CA LEU A 173 -2.71 -2.86 2.43
C LEU A 173 -3.73 -3.13 1.32
N LEU A 174 -3.53 -2.56 0.12
CA LEU A 174 -4.40 -2.85 -1.03
C LEU A 174 -4.43 -4.35 -1.34
N TYR A 175 -3.27 -5.01 -1.26
CA TYR A 175 -3.17 -6.45 -1.43
C TYR A 175 -3.87 -7.23 -0.31
N GLU A 176 -3.83 -6.75 0.93
CA GLU A 176 -4.64 -7.32 2.01
C GLU A 176 -6.14 -7.21 1.69
N VAL A 177 -6.61 -6.05 1.22
CA VAL A 177 -8.02 -5.87 0.83
C VAL A 177 -8.43 -6.91 -0.22
N VAL A 178 -7.57 -7.13 -1.22
CA VAL A 178 -7.86 -8.06 -2.31
C VAL A 178 -7.82 -9.54 -1.87
N THR A 179 -7.01 -9.89 -0.87
CA THR A 179 -6.79 -11.29 -0.50
C THR A 179 -7.56 -11.74 0.74
N ALA A 180 -7.94 -10.83 1.63
CA ALA A 180 -8.64 -11.18 2.85
C ALA A 180 -10.13 -11.49 2.56
N PRO A 181 -10.68 -12.59 3.10
CA PRO A 181 -12.05 -13.03 2.82
C PRO A 181 -13.13 -12.13 3.44
N ARG A 182 -12.76 -11.20 4.32
CA ARG A 182 -13.70 -10.28 4.99
C ARG A 182 -14.24 -9.17 4.07
N PHE A 183 -13.65 -8.99 2.90
CA PHE A 183 -14.01 -7.95 1.95
C PHE A 183 -14.93 -8.50 0.86
N GLY A 184 -15.96 -7.74 0.51
CA GLY A 184 -16.86 -8.08 -0.60
C GLY A 184 -16.20 -7.94 -1.98
N ASP A 185 -16.72 -8.63 -2.99
CA ASP A 185 -16.13 -8.66 -4.32
C ASP A 185 -15.96 -7.27 -4.94
N TRP A 186 -16.94 -6.37 -4.76
CA TRP A 186 -16.88 -5.01 -5.30
C TRP A 186 -15.66 -4.21 -4.82
N ILE A 187 -15.34 -4.25 -3.52
CA ILE A 187 -14.18 -3.50 -3.01
C ILE A 187 -12.87 -4.20 -3.41
N ARG A 188 -12.86 -5.53 -3.46
CA ARG A 188 -11.71 -6.32 -3.93
C ARG A 188 -11.38 -6.00 -5.38
N ASP A 189 -12.38 -5.84 -6.24
CA ASP A 189 -12.18 -5.45 -7.64
C ASP A 189 -11.59 -4.04 -7.75
N ASN A 190 -12.07 -3.08 -6.96
CA ASN A 190 -11.53 -1.72 -6.95
C ASN A 190 -10.09 -1.67 -6.42
N ALA A 191 -9.79 -2.39 -5.34
CA ALA A 191 -8.43 -2.50 -4.83
C ALA A 191 -7.51 -3.21 -5.83
N SER A 192 -8.01 -4.24 -6.54
CA SER A 192 -7.25 -4.93 -7.58
C SER A 192 -6.98 -4.03 -8.80
N LYS A 193 -7.86 -3.06 -9.12
CA LYS A 193 -7.60 -2.06 -10.16
C LYS A 193 -6.48 -1.10 -9.73
N GLN A 194 -6.50 -0.63 -8.48
CA GLN A 194 -5.44 0.22 -7.94
C GLN A 194 -4.07 -0.47 -7.95
N LEU A 195 -3.99 -1.78 -7.65
CA LEU A 195 -2.74 -2.55 -7.74
C LEU A 195 -2.19 -2.71 -9.17
N LEU A 196 -3.01 -2.47 -10.20
CA LEU A 196 -2.58 -2.47 -11.60
C LEU A 196 -2.10 -1.10 -12.06
N ASP A 197 -2.36 -0.05 -11.30
CA ASP A 197 -1.88 1.29 -11.61
C ASP A 197 -0.33 1.33 -11.61
N PRO A 198 0.30 1.87 -12.67
CA PRO A 198 1.75 1.95 -12.75
C PRO A 198 2.39 2.72 -11.59
N GLY A 199 1.75 3.79 -11.09
CA GLY A 199 2.26 4.59 -9.97
C GLY A 199 2.26 3.79 -8.67
N VAL A 200 1.20 3.03 -8.40
CA VAL A 200 1.11 2.12 -7.25
C VAL A 200 2.15 1.00 -7.35
N ARG A 201 2.34 0.42 -8.55
CA ARG A 201 3.36 -0.63 -8.77
C ARG A 201 4.79 -0.11 -8.64
N GLN A 202 5.05 1.16 -8.95
CA GLN A 202 6.37 1.76 -8.82
C GLN A 202 6.82 1.87 -7.36
N VAL A 203 5.89 2.14 -6.44
CA VAL A 203 6.18 2.23 -5.00
C VAL A 203 6.06 0.88 -4.28
N ALA A 204 5.43 -0.12 -4.91
CA ALA A 204 5.27 -1.46 -4.36
C ALA A 204 6.60 -2.19 -4.19
N SER A 205 6.70 -3.02 -3.16
CA SER A 205 7.86 -3.90 -2.99
C SER A 205 7.93 -4.94 -4.13
N PRO A 206 9.13 -5.34 -4.61
CA PRO A 206 9.27 -6.37 -5.64
C PRO A 206 8.60 -7.69 -5.26
N ALA A 207 8.68 -8.07 -3.97
CA ALA A 207 8.02 -9.25 -3.41
C ALA A 207 6.49 -9.20 -3.55
N LEU A 208 5.89 -8.04 -3.30
CA LEU A 208 4.45 -7.83 -3.48
C LEU A 208 4.05 -7.94 -4.95
N ILE A 209 4.84 -7.33 -5.85
CA ILE A 209 4.58 -7.41 -7.30
C ILE A 209 4.54 -8.86 -7.76
N VAL A 210 5.51 -9.68 -7.34
CA VAL A 210 5.52 -11.12 -7.63
C VAL A 210 4.29 -11.82 -7.08
N ALA A 211 3.90 -11.53 -5.84
CA ALA A 211 2.74 -12.17 -5.22
C ALA A 211 1.44 -11.81 -5.94
N ASP A 212 1.24 -10.55 -6.32
CA ASP A 212 0.08 -10.09 -7.09
C ASP A 212 0.07 -10.66 -8.52
N ASP A 213 1.22 -10.68 -9.19
CA ASP A 213 1.36 -11.29 -10.52
C ASP A 213 0.93 -12.77 -10.47
N LEU A 214 1.40 -13.53 -9.47
CA LEU A 214 1.02 -14.95 -9.26
C LEU A 214 -0.47 -15.12 -8.93
N ARG A 215 -1.03 -14.25 -8.08
CA ARG A 215 -2.46 -14.27 -7.70
C ARG A 215 -3.38 -14.15 -8.91
N ARG A 216 -3.01 -13.30 -9.87
CA ARG A 216 -3.82 -12.99 -11.05
C ARG A 216 -3.70 -14.01 -12.18
N LEU A 217 -2.78 -14.98 -12.07
CA LEU A 217 -2.62 -16.00 -13.10
C LEU A 217 -3.84 -16.91 -13.19
N THR A 218 -4.41 -17.00 -14.38
CA THR A 218 -5.43 -18.00 -14.72
C THR A 218 -4.80 -19.35 -15.14
N GLY A 219 -3.61 -19.29 -15.74
CA GLY A 219 -2.85 -20.42 -16.26
C GLY A 219 -1.62 -20.78 -15.43
N CYS A 220 -0.66 -21.45 -16.07
CA CYS A 220 0.63 -21.76 -15.47
C CYS A 220 1.61 -20.59 -15.60
N PRO A 221 2.43 -20.32 -14.57
CA PRO A 221 3.40 -19.24 -14.61
C PRO A 221 4.49 -19.51 -15.66
N THR A 222 4.99 -18.43 -16.27
CA THR A 222 6.15 -18.49 -17.17
C THR A 222 7.42 -18.76 -16.39
N LYS A 223 8.46 -19.32 -17.04
CA LYS A 223 9.77 -19.53 -16.41
C LYS A 223 10.38 -18.24 -15.86
N ALA A 224 10.18 -17.12 -16.55
CA ALA A 224 10.64 -15.80 -16.09
C ALA A 224 9.98 -15.38 -14.78
N LEU A 225 8.66 -15.56 -14.63
CA LEU A 225 7.95 -15.25 -13.39
C LEU A 225 8.38 -16.18 -12.24
N ILE A 226 8.64 -17.46 -12.53
CA ILE A 226 9.15 -18.41 -11.51
C ILE A 226 10.56 -18.00 -11.04
N ALA A 227 11.42 -17.56 -11.96
CA ALA A 227 12.76 -17.06 -11.63
C ALA A 227 12.69 -15.81 -10.75
N ARG A 228 11.89 -14.81 -11.16
CA ARG A 228 11.63 -13.62 -10.32
C ARG A 228 11.07 -13.98 -8.95
N ALA A 229 10.11 -14.92 -8.88
CA ALA A 229 9.55 -15.37 -7.61
C ALA A 229 10.59 -16.05 -6.71
N ARG A 230 11.59 -16.71 -7.29
CA ARG A 230 12.69 -17.31 -6.54
C ARG A 230 13.60 -16.27 -5.89
N GLU A 231 13.86 -15.20 -6.60
CA GLU A 231 14.76 -14.11 -6.17
C GLU A 231 14.03 -13.17 -5.20
N GLU A 232 12.87 -12.65 -5.60
CA GLU A 232 12.19 -11.55 -4.93
C GLU A 232 10.98 -12.01 -4.11
N GLY A 233 10.38 -13.15 -4.43
CA GLY A 233 9.11 -13.58 -3.82
C GLY A 233 9.21 -13.84 -2.31
N ASP A 234 8.11 -13.65 -1.59
CA ASP A 234 8.02 -13.85 -0.14
C ASP A 234 6.92 -14.87 0.25
N VAL A 235 6.53 -14.87 1.54
CA VAL A 235 5.52 -15.78 2.10
C VAL A 235 4.18 -15.68 1.37
N ARG A 236 3.83 -14.52 0.80
CA ARG A 236 2.57 -14.33 0.04
C ARG A 236 2.61 -15.11 -1.27
N ALA A 237 3.72 -15.01 -2.01
CA ALA A 237 3.94 -15.77 -3.24
C ALA A 237 3.93 -17.29 -3.01
N LEU A 238 4.44 -17.74 -1.85
CA LEU A 238 4.47 -19.16 -1.48
C LEU A 238 3.08 -19.81 -1.48
N HIS A 239 2.05 -19.08 -1.04
CA HIS A 239 0.67 -19.58 -1.02
C HIS A 239 0.20 -20.00 -2.42
N TYR A 240 0.41 -19.14 -3.42
CA TYR A 240 0.01 -19.43 -4.80
C TYR A 240 0.86 -20.51 -5.45
N ILE A 241 2.18 -20.51 -5.20
CA ILE A 241 3.07 -21.56 -5.71
C ILE A 241 2.65 -22.95 -5.19
N LYS A 242 2.31 -23.05 -3.89
CA LYS A 242 1.82 -24.31 -3.31
C LYS A 242 0.48 -24.74 -3.90
N SER A 243 -0.43 -23.80 -4.15
CA SER A 243 -1.69 -24.08 -4.83
C SER A 243 -1.46 -24.71 -6.22
N LEU A 244 -0.52 -24.17 -7.01
CA LEU A 244 -0.15 -24.72 -8.33
C LEU A 244 0.53 -26.11 -8.28
N LEU A 245 1.10 -26.47 -7.12
CA LEU A 245 1.70 -27.78 -6.86
C LEU A 245 0.71 -28.79 -6.25
N THR A 246 -0.54 -28.39 -6.02
CA THR A 246 -1.57 -29.28 -5.47
C THR A 246 -1.99 -30.29 -6.54
N PRO A 247 -1.90 -31.60 -6.28
CA PRO A 247 -2.39 -32.62 -7.20
C PRO A 247 -3.90 -32.47 -7.41
N GLN A 248 -4.33 -32.49 -8.66
CA GLN A 248 -5.74 -32.47 -9.08
C GLN A 248 -6.08 -33.76 -9.82
N ARG A 249 -7.37 -34.08 -9.95
CA ARG A 249 -7.81 -35.21 -10.77
C ARG A 249 -7.91 -34.76 -12.23
N CYS A 250 -7.13 -35.37 -13.11
CA CYS A 250 -7.21 -35.14 -14.56
C CYS A 250 -7.74 -36.36 -15.30
N GLY A 251 -8.59 -36.09 -16.30
CA GLY A 251 -9.08 -37.06 -17.28
C GLY A 251 -10.10 -38.06 -16.75
N ALA A 252 -10.65 -38.86 -17.68
CA ALA A 252 -11.72 -39.83 -17.39
C ALA A 252 -11.34 -40.91 -16.37
N ARG A 253 -10.03 -41.19 -16.20
CA ARG A 253 -9.52 -42.20 -15.26
C ARG A 253 -9.16 -41.64 -13.88
N MET A 254 -9.53 -40.39 -13.58
CA MET A 254 -9.29 -39.75 -12.26
C MET A 254 -7.83 -39.84 -11.79
N ARG A 255 -6.86 -39.78 -12.72
CA ARG A 255 -5.44 -39.83 -12.37
C ARG A 255 -5.02 -38.53 -11.71
N THR A 256 -4.13 -38.61 -10.72
CA THR A 256 -3.55 -37.44 -10.07
C THR A 256 -2.55 -36.78 -11.01
N CYS A 257 -2.80 -35.52 -11.35
CA CYS A 257 -1.97 -34.68 -12.20
C CYS A 257 -1.62 -33.38 -11.47
N LEU A 258 -0.62 -32.66 -11.95
CA LEU A 258 -0.38 -31.28 -11.54
C LEU A 258 -0.86 -30.35 -12.65
N LYS A 259 -1.61 -29.30 -12.30
CA LYS A 259 -2.06 -28.27 -13.26
C LYS A 259 -0.89 -27.74 -14.10
N CYS A 260 0.27 -27.57 -13.45
CA CYS A 260 1.49 -27.03 -14.06
C CYS A 260 2.65 -28.02 -14.08
N GLY A 261 2.38 -29.25 -14.53
CA GLY A 261 3.36 -30.35 -14.59
C GLY A 261 4.68 -29.97 -15.28
N ALA A 262 4.64 -29.21 -16.39
CA ALA A 262 5.82 -28.83 -17.17
C ALA A 262 6.83 -27.96 -16.40
N VAL A 263 6.39 -27.19 -15.40
CA VAL A 263 7.23 -26.30 -14.57
C VAL A 263 7.26 -26.71 -13.10
N ALA A 264 6.73 -27.90 -12.78
CA ALA A 264 6.58 -28.35 -11.39
C ALA A 264 7.91 -28.48 -10.65
N LYS A 265 9.00 -28.86 -11.35
CA LYS A 265 10.34 -28.92 -10.75
C LYS A 265 10.81 -27.54 -10.30
N ASP A 266 10.65 -26.54 -11.17
CA ASP A 266 11.06 -25.16 -10.89
C ASP A 266 10.21 -24.56 -9.77
N LEU A 267 8.89 -24.78 -9.79
CA LEU A 267 7.98 -24.33 -8.72
C LEU A 267 8.37 -24.90 -7.34
N ARG A 268 8.71 -26.19 -7.25
CA ARG A 268 9.18 -26.79 -5.97
C ARG A 268 10.50 -26.17 -5.51
N ALA A 269 11.45 -25.96 -6.43
CA ALA A 269 12.72 -25.33 -6.11
C ALA A 269 12.52 -23.88 -5.61
N THR A 270 11.63 -23.12 -6.25
CA THR A 270 11.25 -21.76 -5.82
C THR A 270 10.59 -21.77 -4.45
N ALA A 271 9.61 -22.66 -4.21
CA ALA A 271 8.95 -22.78 -2.92
C ALA A 271 9.95 -23.04 -1.77
N SER A 272 10.90 -23.96 -1.99
CA SER A 272 11.94 -24.29 -0.99
C SER A 272 12.85 -23.09 -0.67
N VAL A 273 13.23 -22.29 -1.68
CA VAL A 273 14.02 -21.07 -1.46
C VAL A 273 13.26 -20.05 -0.60
N ILE A 274 11.99 -19.82 -0.90
CA ILE A 274 11.14 -18.88 -0.14
C ILE A 274 10.96 -19.37 1.30
N GLU A 275 10.71 -20.67 1.51
CA GLU A 275 10.59 -21.26 2.85
C GLU A 275 11.88 -21.12 3.66
N LYS A 276 13.04 -21.31 3.03
CA LYS A 276 14.35 -21.09 3.68
C LYS A 276 14.50 -19.62 4.11
N ARG A 277 14.14 -18.66 3.25
CA ARG A 277 14.16 -17.23 3.58
C ARG A 277 13.19 -16.89 4.71
N LYS A 278 11.97 -17.44 4.69
CA LYS A 278 10.99 -17.28 5.78
C LYS A 278 11.56 -17.74 7.13
N LYS A 279 12.23 -18.91 7.17
CA LYS A 279 12.84 -19.44 8.39
C LYS A 279 14.00 -18.55 8.88
N ALA A 280 14.81 -18.04 7.97
CA ALA A 280 15.89 -17.11 8.29
C ALA A 280 15.35 -15.79 8.89
N ALA A 281 14.30 -15.21 8.30
CA ALA A 281 13.68 -13.98 8.80
C ALA A 281 12.98 -14.13 10.16
N ALA A 282 12.51 -15.34 10.49
CA ALA A 282 11.87 -15.62 11.78
C ALA A 282 12.86 -15.84 12.93
N THR A 283 14.15 -16.02 12.63
CA THR A 283 15.17 -16.18 13.67
C THR A 283 15.64 -14.79 14.07
N PRO A 284 15.30 -14.28 15.28
CA PRO A 284 15.78 -12.98 15.72
C PRO A 284 17.31 -12.98 15.72
N PRO A 285 17.98 -11.86 15.40
CA PRO A 285 19.44 -11.79 15.44
C PRO A 285 19.91 -12.06 16.87
N VAL A 286 20.42 -13.27 17.11
CA VAL A 286 21.00 -13.67 18.39
C VAL A 286 22.36 -12.98 18.49
N GLY A 287 22.40 -11.81 19.10
CA GLY A 287 23.66 -11.13 19.41
C GLY A 287 23.70 -9.65 19.03
N SER A 288 23.08 -8.83 19.86
CA SER A 288 23.61 -7.49 20.15
C SER A 288 23.40 -7.23 21.64
N ALA A 289 23.94 -8.13 22.47
CA ALA A 289 24.21 -7.83 23.87
C ALA A 289 25.54 -7.06 23.87
N ALA A 290 25.46 -5.73 23.79
CA ALA A 290 26.60 -4.88 24.07
C ALA A 290 26.87 -4.93 25.60
N PRO A 291 28.15 -5.02 26.02
CA PRO A 291 28.54 -5.00 27.44
C PRO A 291 28.27 -3.66 28.11
#